data_AF-A0A7V5DVV1-F1
#
_entry.id   AF-A0A7V5DVV1-F1
#
_cell.length_a   1.000
_cell.length_b   1.000
_cell.length_c   1.000
_cell.angle_alpha   90.00
_cell.angle_beta   90.00
_cell.angle_gamma   90.00
#
_symmetry.space_group_name_H-M   'P 1'
#
loop_
_entity.id
_entity.type
_entity.pdbx_description
1 polymer ?
#
loop_
_entity_poly.entity_id
_entity_poly.type
_entity_poly.pdbx_seq_one_letter_code
_entity_poly.pdbx_strand_id
1 'polypeptide(L)'
;MQISDFIEVDELIIDPYTSIQSIEHELLQKEYVVIKDQNRFIGILTVKDLVKNYHQLAIDCYTPKPFLPAEEGLDKAFTTFLESESSVLPVQDKNGSYIGSVTFQHLLKEICYTMRGYVHIQINNITGTPEIESAKRQFVADMLHNIKNPIQTILSAAELLSQDDNRKDFTILLNAIVSSAKQVDELFNHLYVQYFE
;
A
#
# COMPACT_ATOMS: atom_id res chain seq x y z
N MET A 1 2.54 8.63 10.33
CA MET A 1 3.44 8.08 9.30
C MET A 1 3.36 9.01 8.11
N GLN A 2 4.51 9.43 7.60
CA GLN A 2 4.59 10.31 6.43
C GLN A 2 5.19 9.54 5.26
N ILE A 3 4.95 9.99 4.03
CA ILE A 3 5.45 9.32 2.82
C ILE A 3 6.98 9.21 2.80
N SER A 4 7.69 10.14 3.42
CA SER A 4 9.15 10.09 3.60
C SER A 4 9.66 8.79 4.24
N ASP A 5 8.85 8.14 5.07
CA ASP A 5 9.23 6.93 5.79
C ASP A 5 9.24 5.68 4.90
N PHE A 6 8.70 5.77 3.69
CA PHE A 6 8.44 4.64 2.79
C PHE A 6 9.11 4.76 1.42
N ILE A 7 9.97 5.77 1.26
CA ILE A 7 10.66 6.02 -0.01
C ILE A 7 11.61 4.86 -0.31
N GLU A 8 11.51 4.33 -1.52
CA GLU A 8 12.42 3.28 -1.98
C GLU A 8 13.84 3.81 -2.17
N VAL A 9 14.79 3.06 -1.65
CA VAL A 9 16.21 3.47 -1.58
C VAL A 9 17.06 2.83 -2.69
N ASP A 10 16.57 1.77 -3.33
CA ASP A 10 17.27 1.01 -4.39
C ASP A 10 16.47 1.01 -5.70
N GLU A 11 16.35 2.20 -6.28
CA GLU A 11 15.63 2.39 -7.55
C GLU A 11 16.51 2.05 -8.74
N LEU A 12 15.95 1.30 -9.69
CA LEU A 12 16.61 1.11 -10.99
C LEU A 12 16.42 2.36 -11.84
N ILE A 13 17.54 3.05 -12.13
CA ILE A 13 17.56 4.27 -12.93
C ILE A 13 18.06 3.97 -14.34
N ILE A 14 17.37 4.51 -15.35
CA ILE A 14 17.72 4.38 -16.77
C ILE A 14 17.77 5.74 -17.46
N ASP A 15 18.56 5.80 -18.53
CA ASP A 15 18.59 6.93 -19.47
C ASP A 15 17.32 6.95 -20.35
N PRO A 16 16.78 8.11 -20.75
CA PRO A 16 15.53 8.19 -21.50
C PRO A 16 15.60 7.51 -22.88
N TYR A 17 16.79 7.43 -23.47
CA TYR A 17 17.02 6.84 -24.78
C TYR A 17 17.40 5.35 -24.70
N THR A 18 17.30 4.76 -23.50
CA THR A 18 17.44 3.32 -23.29
C THR A 18 16.33 2.57 -24.05
N SER A 19 16.70 1.47 -24.71
CA SER A 19 15.73 0.64 -25.42
C SER A 19 14.93 -0.24 -24.45
N ILE A 20 13.61 -0.36 -24.66
CA ILE A 20 12.75 -1.24 -23.85
C ILE A 20 13.25 -2.68 -23.82
N GLN A 21 13.75 -3.20 -24.95
CA GLN A 21 14.29 -4.56 -25.03
C GLN A 21 15.47 -4.80 -24.08
N SER A 22 16.25 -3.75 -23.78
CA SER A 22 17.42 -3.86 -22.90
C SER A 22 17.08 -3.80 -21.41
N ILE A 23 15.84 -3.47 -21.05
CA ILE A 23 15.37 -3.30 -19.66
C ILE A 23 14.15 -4.16 -19.34
N GLU A 24 13.68 -4.97 -20.29
CA GLU A 24 12.43 -5.74 -20.15
C GLU A 24 12.52 -6.71 -18.98
N HIS A 25 13.67 -7.38 -18.82
CA HIS A 25 13.88 -8.33 -17.74
C HIS A 25 13.87 -7.65 -16.37
N GLU A 26 14.59 -6.54 -16.24
CA GLU A 26 14.66 -5.76 -15.02
C GLU A 26 13.32 -5.12 -14.67
N LEU A 27 12.58 -4.63 -15.66
CA LEU A 27 11.25 -4.05 -15.48
C LEU A 27 10.24 -5.09 -14.99
N LEU A 28 10.32 -6.33 -15.49
CA LEU A 28 9.48 -7.43 -14.99
C LEU A 28 9.85 -7.84 -13.57
N GLN A 29 11.12 -7.72 -13.17
CA GLN A 29 11.59 -8.08 -11.83
C GLN A 29 11.32 -7.00 -10.77
N LYS A 30 11.55 -5.73 -11.13
CA LYS A 30 11.43 -4.58 -10.22
C LYS A 30 10.08 -3.86 -10.33
N GLU A 31 9.22 -4.27 -11.26
CA GLU A 31 7.89 -3.72 -11.60
C GLU A 31 7.87 -2.29 -12.15
N TYR A 32 8.92 -1.50 -11.87
CA TYR A 32 9.11 -0.16 -12.39
C TYR A 32 10.59 0.18 -12.58
N VAL A 33 10.85 1.21 -13.39
CA VAL A 33 12.15 1.87 -13.53
C VAL A 33 11.99 3.38 -13.54
N VAL A 34 13.00 4.09 -13.04
CA VAL A 34 13.03 5.55 -12.99
C VAL A 34 13.81 6.08 -14.18
N ILE A 35 13.22 6.99 -14.94
CA ILE A 35 13.86 7.64 -16.07
C ILE A 35 14.49 8.94 -15.59
N LYS A 36 15.81 9.08 -15.74
CA LYS A 36 16.55 10.32 -15.47
C LYS A 36 17.45 10.71 -16.64
N ASP A 37 17.51 12.00 -16.93
CA ASP A 37 18.50 12.61 -17.83
C ASP A 37 19.46 13.46 -17.02
N GLN A 38 20.74 13.08 -16.95
CA GLN A 38 21.78 13.83 -16.22
C GLN A 38 21.32 14.28 -14.80
N ASN A 39 20.74 13.35 -14.03
CA ASN A 39 20.11 13.53 -12.70
C ASN A 39 18.75 14.23 -12.66
N ARG A 40 18.25 14.77 -13.77
CA ARG A 40 16.89 15.30 -13.83
C ARG A 40 15.89 14.16 -13.92
N PHE A 41 14.99 14.08 -12.95
CA PHE A 41 13.84 13.18 -13.02
C PHE A 41 12.93 13.54 -14.20
N ILE A 42 12.62 12.54 -15.02
CA ILE A 42 11.70 12.66 -16.15
C ILE A 42 10.39 11.94 -15.86
N GLY A 43 10.46 10.72 -15.34
CA GLY A 43 9.27 9.93 -15.08
C GLY A 43 9.60 8.54 -14.53
N ILE A 44 8.54 7.77 -14.31
CA ILE A 44 8.62 6.37 -13.92
C ILE A 44 7.93 5.56 -15.00
N LEU A 45 8.57 4.49 -15.45
CA LEU A 45 8.02 3.55 -16.43
C LEU A 45 7.64 2.25 -15.72
N THR A 46 6.44 1.75 -16.01
CA THR A 46 5.90 0.49 -15.51
C THR A 46 5.52 -0.44 -16.66
N VAL A 47 5.26 -1.72 -16.37
CA VAL A 47 4.70 -2.65 -17.35
C VAL A 47 3.34 -2.15 -17.88
N LYS A 48 2.50 -1.55 -17.03
CA LYS A 48 1.21 -0.95 -17.44
C LYS A 48 1.41 0.15 -18.48
N ASP A 49 2.49 0.93 -18.37
CA ASP A 49 2.84 1.96 -19.35
C ASP A 49 3.25 1.35 -20.69
N LEU A 50 4.07 0.29 -20.69
CA LEU A 50 4.44 -0.43 -21.91
C LEU A 50 3.23 -1.01 -22.63
N VAL A 51 2.28 -1.59 -21.89
CA VAL A 51 1.05 -2.13 -22.49
C VAL A 51 0.20 -1.02 -23.14
N LYS A 52 0.21 0.18 -22.56
CA LYS A 52 -0.55 1.33 -23.08
C LYS A 52 0.13 2.00 -24.27
N ASN A 53 1.44 2.23 -24.19
CA ASN A 53 2.19 3.10 -25.10
C ASN A 53 3.52 2.46 -25.54
N TYR A 54 3.47 1.26 -26.13
CA TYR A 54 4.69 0.57 -26.52
C TYR A 54 5.45 1.28 -27.65
N HIS A 55 6.69 1.69 -27.36
CA HIS A 55 7.66 2.23 -28.31
C HIS A 55 9.04 1.61 -28.07
N GLN A 56 10.00 1.91 -28.96
CA GLN A 56 11.36 1.37 -28.83
C GLN A 56 12.14 2.00 -27.66
N LEU A 57 11.91 3.28 -27.37
CA LEU A 57 12.66 4.06 -26.38
C LEU A 57 11.83 4.30 -25.12
N ALA A 58 12.49 4.28 -23.96
CA ALA A 58 11.84 4.44 -22.66
C ALA A 58 11.08 5.76 -22.51
N ILE A 59 11.62 6.86 -23.03
CA ILE A 59 11.00 8.20 -22.96
C ILE A 59 9.64 8.27 -23.65
N ASP A 60 9.40 7.44 -24.67
CA ASP A 60 8.15 7.44 -25.43
C ASP A 60 7.09 6.52 -24.83
N CYS A 61 7.45 5.76 -23.78
CA CYS A 61 6.59 4.74 -23.21
C CYS A 61 5.91 5.14 -21.90
N TYR A 62 6.52 6.02 -21.10
CA TYR A 62 6.01 6.30 -19.75
C TYR A 62 4.74 7.18 -19.78
N THR A 63 3.79 6.88 -18.89
CA THR A 63 2.67 7.78 -18.62
C THR A 63 3.05 8.74 -17.49
N PRO A 64 2.77 10.05 -17.61
CA PRO A 64 2.96 11.00 -16.52
C PRO A 64 2.20 10.57 -15.26
N LYS A 65 2.88 10.67 -14.10
CA LYS A 65 2.32 10.31 -12.79
C LYS A 65 2.33 11.56 -11.90
N PRO A 66 1.29 11.76 -11.06
CA PRO A 66 1.30 12.86 -10.09
C PRO A 66 2.40 12.64 -9.05
N PHE A 67 2.92 13.73 -8.49
CA PHE A 67 3.88 13.67 -7.40
C PHE A 67 3.17 13.58 -6.05
N LEU A 68 3.77 12.81 -5.14
CA LEU A 68 3.44 12.81 -3.72
C LEU A 68 4.40 13.74 -2.96
N PRO A 69 3.92 14.69 -2.15
CA PRO A 69 4.77 15.40 -1.20
C PRO A 69 5.31 14.45 -0.12
N ALA A 70 6.59 14.60 0.25
CA ALA A 70 7.24 13.75 1.26
C ALA A 70 6.56 13.80 2.63
N GLU A 71 6.06 14.97 3.03
CA GLU A 71 5.31 15.18 4.27
C GLU A 71 3.84 14.75 4.22
N GLU A 72 3.36 14.24 3.08
CA GLU A 72 1.95 13.85 2.91
C GLU A 72 1.59 12.66 3.82
N GLY A 73 0.33 12.66 4.27
CA GLY A 73 -0.25 11.57 5.04
C GLY A 73 -0.65 10.38 4.16
N LEU A 74 -0.69 9.19 4.75
CA LEU A 74 -1.06 7.95 4.05
C LEU A 74 -2.45 8.01 3.41
N ASP A 75 -3.41 8.65 4.07
CA ASP A 75 -4.78 8.83 3.60
C ASP A 75 -4.83 9.49 2.22
N LYS A 76 -4.16 10.63 2.07
CA LYS A 76 -4.10 11.36 0.80
C LYS A 76 -3.28 10.62 -0.25
N ALA A 77 -2.16 10.03 0.15
CA ALA A 77 -1.35 9.26 -0.77
C ALA A 77 -2.14 8.09 -1.38
N PHE A 78 -2.95 7.39 -0.57
CA PHE A 78 -3.84 6.33 -1.08
C PHE A 78 -4.89 6.87 -2.05
N THR A 79 -5.49 8.03 -1.77
CA THR A 79 -6.37 8.71 -2.73
C THR A 79 -5.64 8.97 -4.05
N THR A 80 -4.41 9.49 -4.02
CA THR A 80 -3.63 9.75 -5.23
C THR A 80 -3.28 8.47 -6.00
N PHE A 81 -2.95 7.37 -5.33
CA PHE A 81 -2.74 6.06 -5.98
C PHE A 81 -4.00 5.59 -6.70
N LEU A 82 -5.17 5.70 -6.06
CA LEU A 82 -6.45 5.28 -6.62
C LEU A 82 -6.85 6.16 -7.81
N GLU A 83 -6.78 7.48 -7.67
CA GLU A 83 -7.18 8.44 -8.73
C GLU A 83 -6.26 8.38 -9.96
N SER A 84 -4.96 8.15 -9.75
CA SER A 84 -4.00 8.01 -10.84
C SER A 84 -3.95 6.62 -11.46
N GLU A 85 -4.62 5.64 -10.84
CA GLU A 85 -4.53 4.21 -11.13
C GLU A 85 -3.07 3.72 -11.30
N SER A 86 -2.15 4.27 -10.53
CA SER A 86 -0.73 3.91 -10.57
C SER A 86 -0.39 2.95 -9.45
N SER A 87 0.56 2.05 -9.67
CA SER A 87 1.13 1.19 -8.62
C SER A 87 2.34 1.81 -7.93
N VAL A 88 2.91 2.86 -8.53
CA VAL A 88 4.11 3.57 -8.07
C VAL A 88 3.93 5.05 -8.32
N LEU A 89 4.35 5.88 -7.38
CA LEU A 89 4.28 7.34 -7.50
C LEU A 89 5.62 7.99 -7.13
N PRO A 90 6.07 9.01 -7.87
CA PRO A 90 7.26 9.77 -7.53
C PRO A 90 7.00 10.68 -6.33
N VAL A 91 8.00 10.84 -5.48
CA VAL A 91 7.96 11.67 -4.27
C VAL A 91 8.79 12.93 -4.46
N GLN A 92 8.24 14.06 -4.03
CA GLN A 92 8.90 15.36 -4.03
C GLN A 92 9.17 15.87 -2.62
N ASP A 93 10.32 16.52 -2.45
CA ASP A 93 10.58 17.35 -1.28
C ASP A 93 9.79 18.67 -1.33
N LYS A 94 9.92 19.47 -0.27
CA LYS A 94 9.30 20.79 -0.15
C LYS A 94 9.75 21.80 -1.23
N ASN A 95 10.88 21.54 -1.89
CA ASN A 95 11.41 22.36 -2.96
C ASN A 95 10.93 21.89 -4.35
N GLY A 96 10.10 20.85 -4.42
CA GLY A 96 9.62 20.24 -5.66
C GLY A 96 10.65 19.34 -6.34
N SER A 97 11.74 18.99 -5.65
CA SER A 97 12.77 18.07 -6.17
C SER A 97 12.37 16.64 -5.92
N TYR A 98 12.54 15.79 -6.93
CA TYR A 98 12.35 14.35 -6.80
C TYR A 98 13.35 13.76 -5.80
N ILE A 99 12.85 12.97 -4.84
CA ILE A 99 13.68 12.33 -3.81
C ILE A 99 13.56 10.81 -3.77
N GLY A 100 12.72 10.22 -4.62
CA GLY A 100 12.53 8.77 -4.75
C GLY A 100 11.09 8.41 -5.11
N SER A 101 10.77 7.13 -5.11
CA SER A 101 9.42 6.63 -5.42
C SER A 101 8.85 5.83 -4.27
N VAL A 102 7.53 5.72 -4.24
CA VAL A 102 6.81 4.86 -3.31
C VAL A 102 5.89 3.94 -4.10
N THR A 103 5.87 2.66 -3.74
CA THR A 103 4.95 1.68 -4.33
C THR A 103 3.77 1.43 -3.40
N PHE A 104 2.59 1.24 -3.99
CA PHE A 104 1.37 0.91 -3.24
C PHE A 104 1.55 -0.40 -2.46
N GLN A 105 2.24 -1.38 -3.04
CA GLN A 105 2.54 -2.66 -2.39
C GLN A 105 3.43 -2.48 -1.16
N HIS A 106 4.50 -1.67 -1.23
CA HIS A 106 5.37 -1.41 -0.09
C HIS A 106 4.61 -0.73 1.05
N LEU A 107 3.79 0.29 0.75
CA LEU A 107 2.93 0.93 1.75
C LEU A 107 2.00 -0.07 2.45
N LEU A 108 1.30 -0.92 1.68
CA LEU A 108 0.43 -1.93 2.25
C LEU A 108 1.20 -2.93 3.12
N LYS A 109 2.39 -3.34 2.67
CA LYS A 109 3.26 -4.27 3.40
C LYS A 109 3.68 -3.67 4.74
N GLU A 110 4.16 -2.43 4.76
CA GLU A 110 4.59 -1.76 6.00
C GLU A 110 3.44 -1.49 6.97
N ILE A 111 2.25 -1.15 6.46
CA ILE A 111 1.05 -1.06 7.31
C ILE A 111 0.71 -2.43 7.90
N CYS A 112 0.75 -3.51 7.10
CA CYS A 112 0.54 -4.87 7.59
C CYS A 112 1.59 -5.28 8.63
N TYR A 113 2.87 -4.93 8.46
CA TYR A 113 3.90 -5.19 9.45
C TYR A 113 3.70 -4.38 10.74
N THR A 114 3.33 -3.10 10.61
CA THR A 114 3.01 -2.24 11.75
C THR A 114 1.83 -2.79 12.55
N MET A 115 0.79 -3.29 11.86
CA MET A 115 -0.36 -3.98 12.48
C MET A 115 0.04 -5.31 13.14
N ARG A 116 1.05 -6.02 12.60
CA ARG A 116 1.58 -7.26 13.21
C ARG A 116 2.41 -6.99 14.48
N GLY A 117 2.98 -5.80 14.63
CA GLY A 117 3.91 -5.44 15.70
C GLY A 117 3.31 -4.77 16.94
N TYR A 118 2.20 -4.03 16.83
CA TYR A 118 1.69 -3.24 17.96
C TYR A 118 0.17 -3.19 18.00
N VAL A 119 -0.41 -3.99 18.88
CA VAL A 119 -1.44 -3.46 19.77
C VAL A 119 -1.05 -3.82 21.21
N HIS A 120 0.01 -3.18 21.71
CA HIS A 120 0.24 -3.10 23.15
C HIS A 120 -0.55 -1.90 23.67
N ILE A 121 -1.82 -2.10 23.99
CA ILE A 121 -2.61 -1.06 24.67
C ILE A 121 -2.10 -0.98 26.11
N GLN A 122 -1.22 -0.02 26.41
CA GLN A 122 -1.00 0.40 27.79
C GLN A 122 -2.09 1.39 28.16
N ILE A 123 -3.11 0.90 28.85
CA ILE A 123 -4.10 1.79 29.44
C ILE A 123 -3.52 2.32 30.74
N ASN A 124 -3.04 3.57 30.70
CA ASN A 124 -2.54 4.28 31.86
C ASN A 124 -3.68 5.07 32.50
N ASN A 125 -3.72 5.14 33.84
CA ASN A 125 -4.74 5.83 34.64
C ASN A 125 -6.19 5.32 34.48
N ILE A 126 -6.43 4.01 34.53
CA ILE A 126 -7.80 3.53 34.71
C ILE A 126 -8.15 3.50 36.20
N THR A 127 -9.06 4.37 36.61
CA THR A 127 -9.76 4.26 37.90
C THR A 127 -10.89 3.24 37.79
N GLY A 128 -10.83 2.15 38.58
CA GLY A 128 -11.82 1.08 38.61
C GLY A 128 -11.46 -0.02 39.61
N THR A 129 -12.39 -0.93 39.93
CA THR A 129 -12.08 -2.11 40.76
C THR A 129 -11.28 -3.14 39.96
N PRO A 130 -10.47 -4.02 40.60
CA PRO A 130 -9.67 -5.03 39.91
C PRO A 130 -10.44 -5.92 38.93
N GLU A 131 -11.71 -6.23 39.23
CA GLU A 131 -12.57 -7.04 38.35
C GLU A 131 -12.93 -6.31 37.05
N ILE A 132 -13.23 -5.01 37.15
CA ILE A 132 -13.52 -4.16 35.99
C ILE A 132 -12.28 -4.01 35.12
N GLU A 133 -11.10 -3.94 35.74
CA GLU A 133 -9.82 -3.88 35.03
C GLU A 133 -9.51 -5.16 34.26
N SER A 134 -9.78 -6.32 34.85
CA SER A 134 -9.63 -7.62 34.18
C SER A 134 -10.60 -7.76 33.01
N ALA A 135 -11.86 -7.36 33.17
CA ALA A 135 -12.87 -7.43 32.12
C ALA A 135 -12.52 -6.54 30.92
N LYS A 136 -11.98 -5.33 31.15
CA LYS A 136 -11.53 -4.43 30.08
C LYS A 136 -10.34 -4.98 29.31
N ARG A 137 -9.36 -5.57 29.99
CA ARG A 137 -8.20 -6.22 29.33
C ARG A 137 -8.62 -7.42 28.50
N GLN A 138 -9.55 -8.23 29.02
CA GLN A 138 -10.11 -9.37 28.29
C GLN A 138 -10.85 -8.92 27.03
N PHE A 139 -11.70 -7.89 27.15
CA PHE A 139 -12.40 -7.30 26.01
C PHE A 139 -11.45 -6.85 24.89
N VAL A 140 -10.36 -6.15 25.22
CA VAL A 140 -9.34 -5.74 24.22
C VAL A 140 -8.71 -6.95 23.53
N ALA A 141 -8.36 -7.98 24.29
CA ALA A 141 -7.78 -9.20 23.74
C ALA A 141 -8.76 -9.92 22.79
N ASP A 142 -10.04 -9.98 23.16
CA ASP A 142 -11.09 -10.59 22.36
C ASP A 142 -11.35 -9.79 21.07
N MET A 143 -11.36 -8.46 21.13
CA MET A 143 -11.46 -7.62 19.94
C MET A 143 -10.29 -7.86 18.97
N LEU A 144 -9.06 -7.93 19.48
CA LEU A 144 -7.89 -8.18 18.65
C LEU A 144 -7.98 -9.52 17.94
N HIS A 145 -8.40 -10.55 18.66
CA HIS A 145 -8.62 -11.87 18.08
C HIS A 145 -9.69 -11.84 16.98
N ASN A 146 -10.79 -11.13 17.22
CA ASN A 146 -11.92 -11.05 16.28
C ASN A 146 -11.62 -10.17 15.06
N ILE A 147 -10.73 -9.18 15.16
CA ILE A 147 -10.27 -8.36 14.02
C ILE A 147 -9.18 -9.09 13.20
N LYS A 148 -8.29 -9.82 13.87
CA LYS A 148 -7.17 -10.51 13.20
C LYS A 148 -7.66 -11.55 12.18
N ASN A 149 -8.71 -12.29 12.51
CA ASN A 149 -9.24 -13.36 11.68
C ASN A 149 -9.73 -12.88 10.29
N PRO A 150 -10.62 -11.87 10.18
CA PRO A 150 -11.05 -11.37 8.87
C PRO A 150 -9.90 -10.71 8.09
N ILE A 151 -8.96 -10.01 8.73
CA ILE A 151 -7.78 -9.45 8.05
C ILE A 151 -6.92 -10.57 7.43
N GLN A 152 -6.71 -11.66 8.17
CA GLN A 152 -5.95 -12.80 7.67
C GLN A 152 -6.64 -13.44 6.46
N THR A 153 -7.97 -13.51 6.45
CA THR A 153 -8.75 -14.00 5.31
C THR A 153 -8.61 -13.10 4.09
N ILE A 154 -8.65 -11.77 4.27
CA ILE A 154 -8.42 -10.81 3.19
C ILE A 154 -7.04 -11.03 2.57
N LEU A 155 -6.00 -11.14 3.40
CA LEU A 155 -4.64 -11.31 2.95
C LEU A 155 -4.45 -12.61 2.17
N SER A 156 -4.88 -13.75 2.72
CA SER A 156 -4.77 -15.04 2.05
C SER A 156 -5.54 -15.08 0.73
N ALA A 157 -6.72 -14.46 0.67
CA ALA A 157 -7.50 -14.39 -0.55
C ALA A 157 -6.84 -13.49 -1.61
N ALA A 158 -6.25 -12.36 -1.21
CA ALA A 158 -5.52 -11.47 -2.10
C ALA A 158 -4.23 -12.12 -2.64
N GLU A 159 -3.49 -12.85 -1.79
CA GLU A 159 -2.31 -13.62 -2.20
C GLU A 159 -2.67 -14.68 -3.25
N LEU A 160 -3.74 -15.45 -3.03
CA LEU A 160 -4.21 -16.45 -3.99
C LEU A 160 -4.66 -15.82 -5.32
N LEU A 161 -5.35 -14.68 -5.27
CA LEU A 161 -5.73 -13.92 -6.47
C LEU A 161 -4.52 -13.40 -7.26
N SER A 162 -3.41 -13.08 -6.59
CA SER A 162 -2.20 -12.59 -7.24
C SER A 162 -1.40 -13.69 -7.96
N GLN A 163 -1.67 -14.96 -7.65
CA GLN A 163 -0.90 -16.12 -8.16
C GLN A 163 -1.66 -16.95 -9.22
N ASP A 164 -2.97 -16.73 -9.43
CA ASP A 164 -3.80 -17.53 -10.33
C ASP A 164 -4.21 -16.78 -11.61
N ASP A 165 -3.59 -17.13 -12.75
CA ASP A 165 -3.91 -16.59 -14.08
C ASP A 165 -5.30 -17.01 -14.61
N ASN A 166 -5.91 -18.06 -14.06
CA ASN A 166 -7.10 -18.68 -14.64
C ASN A 166 -8.42 -18.11 -14.10
N ARG A 167 -8.38 -17.20 -13.11
CA ARG A 167 -9.52 -16.51 -12.47
C ARG A 167 -10.69 -17.39 -12.04
N LYS A 168 -10.55 -18.72 -11.96
CA LYS A 168 -11.68 -19.64 -11.69
C LYS A 168 -12.27 -19.38 -10.30
N ASP A 169 -11.42 -19.02 -9.36
CA ASP A 169 -11.81 -18.73 -7.98
C ASP A 169 -11.97 -17.22 -7.71
N PHE A 170 -11.86 -16.36 -8.74
CA PHE A 170 -11.82 -14.90 -8.57
C PHE A 170 -13.02 -14.37 -7.79
N THR A 171 -14.23 -14.78 -8.20
CA THR A 171 -15.47 -14.35 -7.54
C THR A 171 -15.56 -14.84 -6.09
N ILE A 172 -15.06 -16.05 -5.80
CA ILE A 172 -15.11 -16.64 -4.47
C ILE A 172 -14.15 -15.91 -3.53
N LEU A 173 -12.92 -15.67 -3.98
CA LEU A 173 -11.90 -14.96 -3.21
C LEU A 173 -12.24 -13.48 -3.04
N LEU A 174 -12.80 -12.83 -4.07
CA LEU A 174 -13.30 -11.46 -3.96
C LEU A 174 -14.45 -11.36 -2.96
N ASN A 175 -15.39 -12.32 -2.97
CA ASN A 175 -16.47 -12.37 -1.98
C ASN A 175 -15.93 -12.60 -0.56
N ALA A 176 -14.89 -13.41 -0.39
CA ALA A 176 -14.23 -13.61 0.90
C ALA A 176 -13.59 -12.31 1.41
N ILE A 177 -12.93 -11.55 0.53
CA ILE A 177 -12.36 -10.23 0.85
C ILE A 177 -13.47 -9.26 1.28
N VAL A 178 -14.51 -9.11 0.45
CA VAL A 178 -15.61 -8.17 0.69
C VAL A 178 -16.37 -8.51 1.97
N SER A 179 -16.67 -9.80 2.21
CA SER A 179 -17.36 -10.23 3.42
C SER A 179 -16.52 -10.02 4.68
N SER A 180 -15.22 -10.27 4.61
CA SER A 180 -14.31 -10.07 5.74
C SER A 180 -14.13 -8.58 6.04
N ALA A 181 -14.07 -7.72 5.02
CA ALA A 181 -14.01 -6.27 5.20
C ALA A 181 -15.29 -5.72 5.86
N LYS A 182 -16.46 -6.21 5.45
CA LYS A 182 -17.74 -5.85 6.11
C LYS A 182 -17.80 -6.29 7.56
N GLN A 183 -17.30 -7.49 7.90
CA GLN A 183 -17.24 -7.92 9.30
C GLN A 183 -16.37 -7.01 10.16
N VAL A 184 -15.24 -6.53 9.62
CA VAL A 184 -14.40 -5.56 10.33
C VAL A 184 -15.15 -4.25 10.56
N ASP A 185 -15.83 -3.74 9.54
CA ASP A 185 -16.62 -2.50 9.63
C ASP A 185 -17.79 -2.62 10.62
N GLU A 186 -18.56 -3.70 10.55
CA GLU A 186 -19.66 -3.99 11.50
C GLU A 186 -19.16 -4.09 12.94
N LEU A 187 -18.00 -4.71 13.15
CA LEU A 187 -17.40 -4.83 14.48
C LEU A 187 -17.00 -3.46 15.02
N PHE A 188 -16.36 -2.61 14.22
CA PHE A 188 -16.04 -1.23 14.64
C PHE A 188 -17.29 -0.38 14.90
N ASN A 189 -18.32 -0.48 14.05
CA ASN A 189 -19.58 0.23 14.25
C ASN A 189 -20.30 -0.22 15.52
N HIS A 190 -20.34 -1.53 15.80
CA HIS A 190 -20.96 -2.06 17.01
C HIS A 190 -20.25 -1.57 18.28
N LEU A 191 -18.91 -1.56 18.26
CA LEU A 191 -18.09 -1.06 19.36
C LEU A 191 -18.24 0.45 19.56
N TYR A 192 -18.32 1.21 18.47
CA TYR A 192 -18.54 2.65 18.53
C TYR A 192 -19.87 2.95 19.24
N VAL A 193 -20.96 2.32 18.81
CA VAL A 193 -22.28 2.49 19.43
C VAL A 193 -22.28 2.02 20.88
N GLN A 194 -21.66 0.89 21.20
CA GLN A 194 -21.71 0.33 22.55
C GLN A 194 -20.97 1.16 23.60
N TYR A 195 -19.91 1.88 23.21
CA TYR A 195 -19.00 2.54 24.15
C TYR A 195 -18.97 4.07 24.04
N PHE A 196 -19.48 4.65 22.94
CA PHE A 196 -19.36 6.07 22.65
C PHE A 196 -20.68 6.78 22.29
N GLU A 197 -21.77 6.04 22.10
CA GLU A 197 -23.16 6.57 22.01
C GLU A 197 -24.02 6.07 23.18
#